data_AF-A0A943HBV9-F1
#
_entry.id   AF-A0A943HBV9-F1
#
_cell.length_a   1.000
_cell.length_b   1.000
_cell.length_c   1.000
_cell.angle_alpha   90.00
_cell.angle_beta   90.00
_cell.angle_gamma   90.00
#
_symmetry.space_group_name_H-M   'P 1'
#
loop_
_entity.id
_entity.type
_entity.pdbx_description
1 polymer ?
#
loop_
_entity_poly.entity_id
_entity_poly.type
_entity_poly.pdbx_seq_one_letter_code
_entity_poly.pdbx_strand_id
1 'polypeptide(L)'
;MLLTPNYKLKKPEGTDVVDIDDINENADIIDSKLKELNDNKAPKNLATTSANGLMSNTDKTKLDGIATGANKYTHPANHPATIITEDATHRFVTDTEKSTWNGKASTAVVTTSANGLMSKTDKAKLDGVANGANAYVHPNNHPATIITEDATHRFVTDTEKNTWNGKAGTSVATASANGLMSKTDKSKLDGIAAGANNYVHPTKHPASIITQDANNRFVTDSEKSKWNSLFNTTKSNLALAGSLVAATGYTNAIHLSKDGIVTINFGVRYHIENSNGLTTGQTLFTLPTNLRPKQGVIIPALAVRVGGLSNAIGYLYIRETGVVTFALVGDLTAYSQVCGCVTFSVN
;
A
#
# COMPACT_ATOMS: atom_id res chain seq x y z
N MET A 1 157.74 15.82 -65.86
CA MET A 1 156.64 16.59 -66.46
C MET A 1 155.29 15.98 -66.09
N LEU A 2 154.59 16.63 -65.17
CA LEU A 2 153.23 16.27 -64.74
C LEU A 2 152.19 16.96 -65.65
N LEU A 3 151.04 16.33 -65.89
CA LEU A 3 149.93 16.91 -66.67
C LEU A 3 148.69 17.18 -65.80
N THR A 4 147.84 18.14 -66.21
CA THR A 4 146.53 18.35 -65.58
C THR A 4 145.52 17.25 -65.96
N PRO A 5 144.51 16.93 -65.12
CA PRO A 5 143.61 15.81 -65.38
C PRO A 5 142.68 15.97 -66.59
N ASN A 6 142.09 17.16 -66.77
CA ASN A 6 141.00 17.39 -67.74
C ASN A 6 141.51 17.78 -69.13
N TYR A 7 142.40 18.77 -69.17
CA TYR A 7 142.90 19.34 -70.42
C TYR A 7 144.32 18.88 -70.76
N LYS A 8 144.93 18.01 -69.95
CA LYS A 8 146.28 17.47 -70.16
C LYS A 8 147.37 18.53 -70.32
N LEU A 9 147.14 19.70 -69.72
CA LEU A 9 148.11 20.80 -69.69
C LEU A 9 149.38 20.41 -68.94
N LYS A 10 150.52 20.73 -69.52
CA LYS A 10 151.88 20.60 -69.04
C LYS A 10 152.11 21.44 -67.76
N LYS A 11 152.53 20.81 -66.66
CA LYS A 11 152.79 21.50 -65.38
C LYS A 11 154.30 21.52 -65.10
N PRO A 12 154.89 22.69 -64.79
CA PRO A 12 156.29 22.74 -64.34
C PRO A 12 156.42 22.13 -62.94
N GLU A 13 157.53 21.43 -62.69
CA GLU A 13 157.92 20.96 -61.36
C GLU A 13 158.91 21.96 -60.72
N GLY A 14 159.03 21.98 -59.39
CA GLY A 14 159.74 23.06 -58.66
C GLY A 14 161.23 23.23 -58.99
N THR A 15 161.82 22.27 -59.71
CA THR A 15 163.21 22.30 -60.18
C THR A 15 163.34 22.42 -61.71
N ASP A 16 162.23 22.42 -62.45
CA ASP A 16 162.25 22.47 -63.92
C ASP A 16 162.49 23.91 -64.39
N VAL A 17 163.36 24.08 -65.39
CA VAL A 17 163.45 25.34 -66.12
C VAL A 17 162.20 25.43 -66.99
N VAL A 18 161.47 26.55 -66.88
CA VAL A 18 160.23 26.76 -67.63
C VAL A 18 160.53 26.80 -69.13
N ASP A 19 160.00 25.83 -69.87
CA ASP A 19 160.06 25.80 -71.33
C ASP A 19 158.94 26.66 -71.93
N ILE A 20 159.31 27.56 -72.83
CA ILE A 20 158.36 28.43 -73.52
C ILE A 20 157.47 27.63 -74.48
N ASP A 21 157.97 26.53 -75.04
CA ASP A 21 157.21 25.67 -75.94
C ASP A 21 156.09 24.95 -75.18
N ASP A 22 156.35 24.52 -73.95
CA ASP A 22 155.34 23.92 -73.07
C ASP A 22 154.23 24.90 -72.69
N ILE A 23 154.55 26.18 -72.51
CA ILE A 23 153.58 27.24 -72.25
C ILE A 23 152.72 27.49 -73.49
N ASN A 24 153.35 27.59 -74.66
CA ASN A 24 152.63 27.83 -75.91
C ASN A 24 151.70 26.66 -76.24
N GLU A 25 152.15 25.42 -76.07
CA GLU A 25 151.29 24.24 -76.24
C GLU A 25 150.09 24.25 -75.27
N ASN A 26 150.29 24.63 -74.01
CA ASN A 26 149.19 24.77 -73.07
C ASN A 26 148.20 25.87 -73.47
N ALA A 27 148.69 26.99 -73.98
CA ALA A 27 147.86 28.08 -74.46
C ALA A 27 146.98 27.60 -75.63
N ASP A 28 147.57 26.88 -76.59
CA ASP A 28 146.86 26.31 -77.74
C ASP A 28 145.79 25.29 -77.30
N ILE A 29 146.11 24.44 -76.31
CA ILE A 29 145.15 23.48 -75.76
C ILE A 29 143.99 24.20 -75.06
N ILE A 30 144.26 25.23 -74.26
CA ILE A 30 143.23 26.00 -73.56
C ILE A 30 142.32 26.71 -74.57
N ASP A 31 142.90 27.39 -75.57
CA ASP A 31 142.13 28.11 -76.59
C ASP A 31 141.22 27.16 -77.38
N SER A 32 141.77 26.03 -77.83
CA SER A 32 141.02 24.99 -78.53
C SER A 32 139.87 24.43 -77.70
N LYS A 33 140.09 24.16 -76.41
CA LYS A 33 139.08 23.61 -75.51
C LYS A 33 138.02 24.63 -75.10
N LEU A 34 138.41 25.90 -74.93
CA LEU A 34 137.47 27.00 -74.70
C LEU A 34 136.56 27.18 -75.92
N LYS A 35 137.14 27.11 -77.12
CA LYS A 35 136.39 27.16 -78.37
C LYS A 35 135.43 25.98 -78.51
N GLU A 36 135.89 24.75 -78.24
CA GLU A 36 135.04 23.55 -78.27
C GLU A 36 133.85 23.67 -77.31
N LEU A 37 134.08 24.15 -76.07
CA LEU A 37 133.00 24.40 -75.12
C LEU A 37 132.02 25.48 -75.61
N ASN A 38 132.53 26.53 -76.26
CA ASN A 38 131.71 27.61 -76.79
C ASN A 38 130.88 27.14 -78.01
N ASP A 39 131.45 26.28 -78.86
CA ASP A 39 130.78 25.69 -80.03
C ASP A 39 129.72 24.65 -79.62
N ASN A 40 129.97 23.88 -78.55
CA ASN A 40 129.05 22.85 -78.04
C ASN A 40 127.96 23.40 -77.11
N LYS A 41 128.06 24.65 -76.68
CA LYS A 41 127.05 25.26 -75.82
C LYS A 41 125.78 25.52 -76.63
N ALA A 42 124.64 25.07 -76.10
CA ALA A 42 123.35 25.42 -76.68
C ALA A 42 123.24 26.95 -76.82
N PRO A 43 122.85 27.46 -78.01
CA PRO A 43 122.78 28.89 -78.21
C PRO A 43 121.65 29.46 -77.34
N LYS A 44 121.87 30.65 -76.76
CA LYS A 44 120.91 31.30 -75.85
C LYS A 44 119.72 31.93 -76.58
N ASN A 45 119.67 31.82 -77.91
CA ASN A 45 118.53 32.26 -78.70
C ASN A 45 117.34 31.33 -78.49
N LEU A 46 116.15 31.85 -78.80
CA LEU A 46 114.94 31.05 -78.82
C LEU A 46 115.06 29.95 -79.89
N ALA A 47 114.58 28.75 -79.56
CA ALA A 47 114.45 27.69 -80.54
C ALA A 47 113.44 28.11 -81.61
N THR A 48 113.80 27.85 -82.87
CA THR A 48 112.92 28.04 -84.02
C THR A 48 112.57 26.67 -84.60
N THR A 49 111.69 26.62 -85.59
CA THR A 49 111.38 25.39 -86.31
C THR A 49 112.54 24.85 -87.14
N SER A 50 113.55 25.67 -87.44
CA SER A 50 114.71 25.28 -88.25
C SER A 50 116.03 25.21 -87.47
N ALA A 51 116.13 25.82 -86.29
CA ALA A 51 117.36 25.86 -85.49
C ALA A 51 117.12 25.52 -84.01
N ASN A 52 118.04 24.72 -83.46
CA ASN A 52 118.06 24.40 -82.04
C ASN A 52 118.32 25.66 -81.21
N GLY A 53 117.66 25.76 -80.06
CA GLY A 53 117.94 26.72 -79.00
C GLY A 53 118.18 25.98 -77.68
N LEU A 54 117.53 26.43 -76.60
CA LEU A 54 117.47 25.66 -75.34
C LEU A 54 116.62 24.38 -75.41
N MET A 55 115.85 24.21 -76.49
CA MET A 55 115.14 22.98 -76.86
C MET A 55 115.44 22.66 -78.33
N SER A 56 115.19 21.40 -78.74
CA SER A 56 115.43 21.00 -80.14
C SER A 56 114.44 21.69 -81.08
N ASN A 57 114.87 21.94 -82.33
CA ASN A 57 113.97 22.42 -83.38
C ASN A 57 112.82 21.43 -83.65
N THR A 58 113.04 20.15 -83.36
CA THR A 58 112.07 19.06 -83.52
C THR A 58 110.96 19.20 -82.49
N ASP A 59 111.31 19.43 -81.22
CA ASP A 59 110.33 19.65 -80.17
C ASP A 59 109.58 20.97 -80.37
N LYS A 60 110.28 22.02 -80.83
CA LYS A 60 109.63 23.30 -81.15
C LYS A 60 108.60 23.13 -82.27
N THR A 61 108.96 22.40 -83.33
CA THR A 61 108.05 22.09 -84.44
C THR A 61 106.85 21.26 -83.98
N LYS A 62 107.07 20.25 -83.11
CA LYS A 62 105.97 19.47 -82.52
C LYS A 62 105.03 20.33 -81.68
N LEU A 63 105.57 21.21 -80.83
CA LEU A 63 104.77 22.09 -79.98
C LEU A 63 104.01 23.15 -80.80
N ASP A 64 104.64 23.73 -81.83
CA ASP A 64 104.00 24.70 -82.74
C ASP A 64 102.87 24.06 -83.57
N GLY A 65 102.95 22.75 -83.82
CA GLY A 65 101.90 21.98 -84.48
C GLY A 65 100.68 21.68 -83.59
N ILE A 66 100.75 21.92 -82.27
CA ILE A 66 99.61 21.73 -81.37
C ILE A 66 98.67 22.92 -81.54
N ALA A 67 97.54 22.71 -82.22
CA ALA A 67 96.50 23.71 -82.35
C ALA A 67 96.02 24.20 -80.96
N THR A 68 95.68 25.48 -80.86
CA THR A 68 95.10 26.05 -79.64
C THR A 68 93.86 25.24 -79.23
N GLY A 69 93.92 24.61 -78.06
CA GLY A 69 92.80 23.81 -77.52
C GLY A 69 92.73 22.35 -78.00
N ALA A 70 93.79 21.79 -78.58
CA ALA A 70 93.84 20.40 -79.06
C ALA A 70 93.39 19.33 -78.03
N ASN A 71 93.39 19.64 -76.72
CA ASN A 71 92.93 18.76 -75.65
C ASN A 71 91.74 19.31 -74.85
N LYS A 72 90.97 20.26 -75.39
CA LYS A 72 89.84 20.88 -74.66
C LYS A 72 88.59 20.00 -74.69
N TYR A 73 88.64 18.85 -74.02
CA TYR A 73 87.45 18.02 -73.81
C TYR A 73 86.48 18.72 -72.85
N THR A 74 85.26 18.97 -73.32
CA THR A 74 84.16 19.45 -72.49
C THR A 74 83.15 18.32 -72.39
N HIS A 75 82.96 17.81 -71.17
CA HIS A 75 81.99 16.76 -70.93
C HIS A 75 80.58 17.30 -71.17
N PRO A 76 79.71 16.57 -71.90
CA PRO A 76 78.34 17.02 -72.12
C PRO A 76 77.56 17.03 -70.80
N ALA A 77 76.51 17.85 -70.70
CA ALA A 77 75.66 17.87 -69.51
C ALA A 77 74.95 16.53 -69.29
N ASN A 78 74.53 15.88 -70.38
CA ASN A 78 73.73 14.65 -70.37
C ASN A 78 74.27 13.65 -71.40
N HIS A 79 74.02 12.36 -71.16
CA HIS A 79 74.26 11.27 -72.11
C HIS A 79 72.95 10.54 -72.41
N PRO A 80 72.73 10.08 -73.66
CA PRO A 80 71.60 9.21 -73.95
C PRO A 80 71.80 7.85 -73.26
N ALA A 81 70.74 7.23 -72.73
CA ALA A 81 70.85 5.92 -72.07
C ALA A 81 71.48 4.84 -72.96
N THR A 82 71.34 4.95 -74.29
CA THR A 82 71.86 3.99 -75.28
C THR A 82 73.38 3.85 -75.31
N ILE A 83 74.14 4.79 -74.73
CA ILE A 83 75.61 4.67 -74.66
C ILE A 83 76.10 4.04 -73.36
N ILE A 84 75.19 3.71 -72.44
CA ILE A 84 75.52 3.05 -71.18
C ILE A 84 75.40 1.53 -71.40
N THR A 85 76.51 0.82 -71.23
CA THR A 85 76.48 -0.64 -71.12
C THR A 85 76.01 -0.99 -69.72
N GLU A 86 74.80 -1.54 -69.59
CA GLU A 86 74.22 -1.85 -68.28
C GLU A 86 74.92 -3.03 -67.60
N ASP A 87 75.15 -2.91 -66.28
CA ASP A 87 75.56 -4.01 -65.41
C ASP A 87 74.72 -3.99 -64.12
N ALA A 88 74.97 -4.90 -63.17
CA ALA A 88 74.17 -5.03 -61.95
C ALA A 88 74.14 -3.75 -61.10
N THR A 89 75.18 -2.92 -61.18
CA THR A 89 75.33 -1.65 -60.44
C THR A 89 74.99 -0.41 -61.29
N HIS A 90 75.00 -0.53 -62.62
CA HIS A 90 74.82 0.56 -63.57
C HIS A 90 73.59 0.31 -64.47
N ARG A 91 72.40 0.22 -63.86
CA ARG A 91 71.10 0.14 -64.55
C ARG A 91 70.08 1.02 -63.84
N PHE A 92 69.10 1.54 -64.57
CA PHE A 92 68.12 2.49 -64.03
C PHE A 92 67.10 1.86 -63.07
N VAL A 93 66.86 0.55 -63.20
CA VAL A 93 65.96 -0.21 -62.32
C VAL A 93 66.62 -1.54 -61.98
N THR A 94 66.43 -2.00 -60.74
CA THR A 94 66.99 -3.25 -60.25
C THR A 94 66.23 -4.47 -60.77
N ASP A 95 66.88 -5.63 -60.77
CA ASP A 95 66.22 -6.89 -61.15
C ASP A 95 65.10 -7.26 -60.16
N THR A 96 65.26 -6.88 -58.89
CA THR A 96 64.24 -7.02 -57.85
C THR A 96 63.00 -6.20 -58.17
N GLU A 97 63.15 -4.94 -58.60
CA GLU A 97 62.02 -4.09 -59.00
C GLU A 97 61.32 -4.64 -60.24
N LYS A 98 62.07 -5.05 -61.28
CA LYS A 98 61.49 -5.68 -62.49
C LYS A 98 60.72 -6.95 -62.14
N SER A 99 61.29 -7.82 -61.30
CA SER A 99 60.63 -9.04 -60.83
C SER A 99 59.35 -8.72 -60.05
N THR A 100 59.39 -7.71 -59.17
CA THR A 100 58.23 -7.27 -58.39
C THR A 100 57.11 -6.73 -59.29
N TRP A 101 57.44 -5.92 -60.30
CA TRP A 101 56.46 -5.41 -61.26
C TRP A 101 55.87 -6.52 -62.12
N ASN A 102 56.71 -7.43 -62.61
CA ASN A 102 56.27 -8.58 -63.42
C ASN A 102 55.46 -9.61 -62.63
N GLY A 103 55.62 -9.64 -61.30
CA GLY A 103 54.85 -10.50 -60.39
C GLY A 103 53.48 -9.93 -60.00
N LYS A 104 53.15 -8.68 -60.38
CA LYS A 104 51.82 -8.11 -60.10
C LYS A 104 50.72 -8.89 -60.82
N ALA A 105 49.55 -8.93 -60.19
CA ALA A 105 48.36 -9.55 -60.78
C ALA A 105 48.00 -8.92 -62.13
N SER A 106 47.61 -9.77 -63.09
CA SER A 106 47.21 -9.31 -64.42
C SER A 106 45.93 -8.48 -64.36
N THR A 107 45.86 -7.40 -65.14
CA THR A 107 44.64 -6.62 -65.34
C THR A 107 43.68 -7.27 -66.35
N ALA A 108 44.10 -8.37 -66.99
CA ALA A 108 43.20 -9.17 -67.81
C ALA A 108 42.02 -9.68 -66.97
N VAL A 109 40.86 -9.82 -67.62
CA VAL A 109 39.67 -10.38 -66.98
C VAL A 109 40.00 -11.78 -66.46
N VAL A 110 39.70 -12.03 -65.18
CA VAL A 110 39.91 -13.32 -64.56
C VAL A 110 39.09 -14.40 -65.29
N THR A 111 39.69 -15.58 -65.44
CA THR A 111 38.99 -16.77 -65.92
C THR A 111 39.09 -17.86 -64.89
N THR A 112 38.36 -18.96 -65.07
CA THR A 112 38.49 -20.15 -64.21
C THR A 112 39.85 -20.85 -64.39
N SER A 113 40.60 -20.54 -65.46
CA SER A 113 41.91 -21.14 -65.75
C SER A 113 43.10 -20.24 -65.39
N ALA A 114 42.92 -18.92 -65.33
CA ALA A 114 44.00 -17.94 -65.10
C ALA A 114 43.59 -16.83 -64.12
N ASN A 115 44.53 -16.45 -63.25
CA ASN A 115 44.34 -15.34 -62.31
C ASN A 115 44.29 -14.00 -63.07
N GLY A 116 43.39 -13.11 -62.64
CA GLY A 116 43.42 -11.69 -62.96
C GLY A 116 43.67 -10.89 -61.68
N LEU A 117 42.97 -9.76 -61.50
CA LEU A 117 42.98 -9.00 -60.24
C LEU A 117 42.38 -9.77 -59.06
N MET A 118 41.56 -10.79 -59.33
CA MET A 118 41.10 -11.79 -58.37
C MET A 118 41.61 -13.17 -58.76
N SER A 119 41.68 -14.10 -57.80
CA SER A 119 42.18 -15.45 -58.07
C SER A 119 41.20 -16.25 -58.93
N LYS A 120 41.72 -17.17 -59.76
CA LYS A 120 40.90 -18.13 -60.52
C LYS A 120 40.03 -18.99 -59.60
N THR A 121 40.51 -19.24 -58.38
CA THR A 121 39.78 -19.97 -57.34
C THR A 121 38.56 -19.19 -56.87
N ASP A 122 38.69 -17.89 -56.62
CA ASP A 122 37.57 -17.06 -56.21
C ASP A 122 36.59 -16.85 -57.37
N LYS A 123 37.07 -16.73 -58.60
CA LYS A 123 36.21 -16.73 -59.79
C LYS A 123 35.40 -18.01 -59.91
N ALA A 124 36.03 -19.17 -59.73
CA ALA A 124 35.34 -20.47 -59.74
C ALA A 124 34.29 -20.59 -58.62
N LYS A 125 34.58 -20.07 -57.42
CA LYS A 125 33.60 -20.00 -56.32
C LYS A 125 32.41 -19.12 -56.69
N LEU A 126 32.65 -17.93 -57.24
CA LEU A 126 31.59 -17.00 -57.63
C LEU A 126 30.75 -17.54 -58.79
N ASP A 127 31.36 -18.22 -59.77
CA ASP A 127 30.65 -18.86 -60.88
C ASP A 127 29.73 -20.00 -60.42
N GLY A 128 30.06 -20.63 -59.28
CA GLY A 128 29.22 -21.64 -58.64
C GLY A 128 28.05 -21.08 -57.83
N VAL A 129 28.00 -19.76 -57.58
CA VAL A 129 26.89 -19.14 -56.86
C VAL A 129 25.70 -19.01 -57.81
N ALA A 130 24.66 -19.82 -57.59
CA ALA A 130 23.43 -19.73 -58.36
C ALA A 130 22.78 -18.34 -58.24
N ASN A 131 22.07 -17.91 -59.28
CA ASN A 131 21.31 -16.66 -59.23
C ASN A 131 20.30 -16.72 -58.07
N GLY A 132 20.36 -15.72 -57.17
CA GLY A 132 19.50 -15.68 -55.99
C GLY A 132 19.88 -16.66 -54.87
N ALA A 133 21.09 -17.25 -54.86
CA ALA A 133 21.54 -18.13 -53.77
C ALA A 133 21.42 -17.48 -52.36
N ASN A 134 21.49 -16.15 -52.28
CA ASN A 134 21.31 -15.38 -51.05
C ASN A 134 20.00 -14.57 -51.02
N ALA A 135 19.06 -14.84 -51.92
CA ALA A 135 17.76 -14.17 -51.95
C ALA A 135 16.86 -14.74 -50.86
N TYR A 136 17.05 -14.26 -49.62
CA TYR A 136 16.16 -14.57 -48.53
C TYR A 136 14.84 -13.80 -48.70
N VAL A 137 13.76 -14.54 -48.95
CA VAL A 137 12.40 -14.01 -48.95
C VAL A 137 11.78 -14.36 -47.61
N HIS A 138 11.51 -13.34 -46.79
CA HIS A 138 10.86 -13.52 -45.52
C HIS A 138 9.39 -13.96 -45.75
N PRO A 139 8.89 -15.01 -45.09
CA PRO A 139 7.52 -15.46 -45.29
C PRO A 139 6.52 -14.44 -44.70
N ASN A 140 5.29 -14.47 -45.21
CA ASN A 140 4.21 -13.59 -44.74
C ASN A 140 3.79 -13.90 -43.30
N ASN A 141 4.04 -15.12 -42.82
CA ASN A 141 3.71 -15.57 -41.48
C ASN A 141 4.75 -16.54 -40.94
N HIS A 142 4.76 -16.66 -39.62
CA HIS A 142 5.61 -17.57 -38.87
C HIS A 142 4.77 -18.29 -37.81
N PRO A 143 4.95 -19.60 -37.61
CA PRO A 143 4.35 -20.27 -36.46
C PRO A 143 4.98 -19.73 -35.17
N ALA A 144 4.21 -19.59 -34.10
CA ALA A 144 4.72 -19.13 -32.80
C ALA A 144 5.92 -19.96 -32.30
N THR A 145 6.01 -21.24 -32.69
CA THR A 145 7.06 -22.18 -32.27
C THR A 145 8.48 -21.81 -32.71
N ILE A 146 8.64 -20.90 -33.68
CA ILE A 146 9.97 -20.43 -34.10
C ILE A 146 10.40 -19.15 -33.40
N ILE A 147 9.54 -18.57 -32.55
CA ILE A 147 9.85 -17.38 -31.77
C ILE A 147 10.43 -17.81 -30.43
N THR A 148 11.69 -17.46 -30.20
CA THR A 148 12.26 -17.53 -28.85
C THR A 148 11.67 -16.38 -28.04
N GLU A 149 10.81 -16.70 -27.06
CA GLU A 149 10.13 -15.69 -26.26
C GLU A 149 11.08 -14.92 -25.34
N ASP A 150 10.96 -13.60 -25.33
CA ASP A 150 11.58 -12.71 -24.34
C ASP A 150 10.53 -11.72 -23.79
N ALA A 151 10.94 -10.80 -22.91
CA ALA A 151 10.01 -9.85 -22.28
C ALA A 151 9.24 -8.96 -23.28
N THR A 152 9.79 -8.74 -24.47
CA THR A 152 9.23 -7.91 -25.55
C THR A 152 8.63 -8.73 -26.70
N HIS A 153 8.93 -10.02 -26.81
CA HIS A 153 8.54 -10.91 -27.92
C HIS A 153 7.65 -12.08 -27.48
N ARG A 154 6.81 -11.88 -26.47
CA ARG A 154 5.80 -12.85 -25.99
C ARG A 154 4.39 -12.35 -26.29
N PHE A 155 3.46 -13.27 -26.55
CA PHE A 155 2.06 -12.93 -26.89
C PHE A 155 1.26 -12.38 -25.71
N VAL A 156 1.68 -12.68 -24.48
CA VAL A 156 1.03 -12.23 -23.24
C VAL A 156 2.09 -11.69 -22.30
N THR A 157 1.80 -10.57 -21.65
CA THR A 157 2.73 -9.97 -20.69
C THR A 157 2.76 -10.77 -19.39
N ASP A 158 3.87 -10.64 -18.64
CA ASP A 158 3.98 -11.25 -17.30
C ASP A 158 2.91 -10.70 -16.35
N THR A 159 2.54 -9.43 -16.49
CA THR A 159 1.46 -8.79 -15.72
C THR A 159 0.11 -9.46 -16.00
N GLU A 160 -0.23 -9.69 -17.27
CA GLU A 160 -1.48 -10.38 -17.63
C GLU A 160 -1.49 -11.82 -17.12
N LYS A 161 -0.37 -12.55 -17.30
CA LYS A 161 -0.24 -13.94 -16.83
C LYS A 161 -0.36 -14.04 -15.31
N ASN A 162 0.28 -13.14 -14.57
CA ASN A 162 0.18 -13.07 -13.11
C ASN A 162 -1.25 -12.73 -12.67
N THR A 163 -1.92 -11.81 -13.38
CA THR A 163 -3.32 -11.47 -13.10
C THR A 163 -4.24 -12.67 -13.30
N TRP A 164 -4.07 -13.45 -14.38
CA TRP A 164 -4.86 -14.65 -14.62
C TRP A 164 -4.57 -15.75 -13.58
N ASN A 165 -3.29 -15.98 -13.28
CA ASN A 165 -2.87 -16.98 -12.29
C ASN A 165 -3.30 -16.61 -10.85
N GLY A 166 -3.53 -15.33 -10.58
CA GLY A 166 -4.05 -14.84 -9.30
C GLY A 166 -5.57 -14.96 -9.12
N LYS A 167 -6.33 -15.33 -10.16
CA LYS A 167 -7.78 -15.53 -10.04
C LYS A 167 -8.08 -16.72 -9.11
N ALA A 168 -9.19 -16.63 -8.38
CA ALA A 168 -9.67 -17.71 -7.55
C ALA A 168 -9.86 -18.99 -8.37
N GLY A 169 -9.33 -20.12 -7.86
CA GLY A 169 -9.46 -21.42 -8.51
C GLY A 169 -10.93 -21.87 -8.57
N THR A 170 -11.27 -22.64 -9.59
CA THR A 170 -12.62 -23.22 -9.77
C THR A 170 -12.89 -24.41 -8.86
N SER A 171 -11.87 -24.90 -8.14
CA SER A 171 -12.04 -25.92 -7.11
C SER A 171 -13.02 -25.47 -6.04
N VAL A 172 -13.78 -26.41 -5.49
CA VAL A 172 -14.66 -26.15 -4.34
C VAL A 172 -13.81 -25.68 -3.16
N ALA A 173 -14.25 -24.61 -2.50
CA ALA A 173 -13.59 -24.10 -1.30
C ALA A 173 -13.64 -25.15 -0.18
N THR A 174 -12.53 -25.36 0.49
CA THR A 174 -12.43 -26.22 1.68
C THR A 174 -12.14 -25.36 2.91
N ALA A 175 -12.17 -25.95 4.10
CA ALA A 175 -11.75 -25.25 5.32
C ALA A 175 -10.28 -24.79 5.26
N SER A 176 -9.43 -25.47 4.48
CA SER A 176 -7.98 -25.21 4.39
C SER A 176 -7.54 -24.44 3.13
N ALA A 177 -8.35 -24.44 2.06
CA ALA A 177 -7.99 -23.85 0.78
C ALA A 177 -9.13 -23.00 0.18
N ASN A 178 -8.76 -21.87 -0.43
CA ASN A 178 -9.70 -21.02 -1.17
C ASN A 178 -10.22 -21.76 -2.41
N GLY A 179 -11.49 -21.54 -2.73
CA GLY A 179 -12.09 -21.84 -4.03
C GLY A 179 -12.65 -20.56 -4.64
N LEU A 180 -13.82 -20.63 -5.27
CA LEU A 180 -14.57 -19.43 -5.70
C LEU A 180 -15.01 -18.51 -4.54
N MET A 181 -14.97 -19.02 -3.31
CA MET A 181 -15.10 -18.25 -2.07
C MET A 181 -13.87 -18.48 -1.19
N SER A 182 -13.62 -17.57 -0.24
CA SER A 182 -12.48 -17.71 0.66
C SER A 182 -12.64 -18.90 1.60
N LYS A 183 -11.52 -19.54 1.99
CA LYS A 183 -11.50 -20.58 3.02
C LYS A 183 -12.05 -20.08 4.35
N THR A 184 -11.90 -18.78 4.61
CA THR A 184 -12.45 -18.12 5.81
C THR A 184 -13.97 -18.10 5.78
N ASP A 185 -14.57 -17.73 4.65
CA ASP A 185 -16.04 -17.73 4.52
C ASP A 185 -16.58 -19.15 4.51
N LYS A 186 -15.88 -20.09 3.86
CA LYS A 186 -16.23 -21.51 3.93
C LYS A 186 -16.21 -22.04 5.37
N SER A 187 -15.18 -21.70 6.14
CA SER A 187 -15.06 -22.10 7.55
C SER A 187 -16.16 -21.50 8.42
N LYS A 188 -16.55 -20.23 8.16
CA LYS A 188 -17.70 -19.62 8.84
C LYS A 188 -19.00 -20.37 8.54
N LEU A 189 -19.25 -20.72 7.27
CA LEU A 189 -20.44 -21.49 6.89
C LEU A 189 -20.43 -22.90 7.46
N ASP A 190 -19.28 -23.58 7.47
CA ASP A 190 -19.13 -24.92 8.05
C ASP A 190 -19.33 -24.93 9.56
N GLY A 191 -19.07 -23.81 10.23
CA GLY A 191 -19.31 -23.64 11.66
C GLY A 191 -20.78 -23.39 12.04
N ILE A 192 -21.68 -23.20 11.07
CA ILE A 192 -23.11 -23.01 11.36
C ILE A 192 -23.71 -24.36 11.76
N ALA A 193 -24.09 -24.48 13.03
CA ALA A 193 -24.74 -25.69 13.53
C ALA A 193 -26.02 -26.01 12.73
N ALA A 194 -26.29 -27.30 12.52
CA ALA A 194 -27.52 -27.75 11.89
C ALA A 194 -28.74 -27.18 12.65
N GLY A 195 -29.59 -26.44 11.95
CA GLY A 195 -30.77 -25.81 12.54
C GLY A 195 -30.50 -24.55 13.38
N ALA A 196 -29.33 -23.90 13.26
CA ALA A 196 -29.02 -22.66 13.98
C ALA A 196 -30.08 -21.54 13.81
N ASN A 197 -30.84 -21.58 12.71
CA ASN A 197 -31.94 -20.64 12.43
C ASN A 197 -33.33 -21.28 12.56
N ASN A 198 -33.48 -22.46 13.17
CA ASN A 198 -34.77 -23.12 13.32
C ASN A 198 -35.58 -22.48 14.46
N TYR A 199 -35.92 -21.21 14.31
CA TYR A 199 -36.76 -20.48 15.25
C TYR A 199 -38.20 -20.98 15.14
N VAL A 200 -38.63 -21.73 16.15
CA VAL A 200 -40.02 -22.12 16.32
C VAL A 200 -40.66 -21.14 17.30
N HIS A 201 -41.53 -20.28 16.80
CA HIS A 201 -42.29 -19.37 17.65
C HIS A 201 -43.21 -20.18 18.59
N PRO A 202 -43.24 -19.90 19.90
CA PRO A 202 -44.07 -20.66 20.82
C PRO A 202 -45.56 -20.41 20.54
N THR A 203 -46.40 -21.41 20.81
CA THR A 203 -47.86 -21.31 20.62
C THR A 203 -48.53 -20.44 21.69
N LYS A 204 -47.85 -20.17 22.80
CA LYS A 204 -48.32 -19.33 23.90
C LYS A 204 -47.19 -18.52 24.50
N HIS A 205 -47.53 -17.34 24.97
CA HIS A 205 -46.65 -16.43 25.69
C HIS A 205 -47.27 -16.09 27.05
N PRO A 206 -46.50 -16.02 28.15
CA PRO A 206 -47.03 -15.53 29.41
C PRO A 206 -47.35 -14.04 29.29
N ALA A 207 -48.41 -13.57 29.95
CA ALA A 207 -48.83 -12.17 29.92
C ALA A 207 -47.72 -11.18 30.33
N SER A 208 -46.76 -11.64 31.13
CA SER A 208 -45.62 -10.85 31.62
C SER A 208 -44.64 -10.40 30.52
N ILE A 209 -44.59 -11.07 29.37
CA ILE A 209 -43.69 -10.65 28.27
C ILE A 209 -44.29 -9.51 27.42
N ILE A 210 -45.57 -9.20 27.63
CA ILE A 210 -46.24 -8.13 26.91
C ILE A 210 -46.10 -6.85 27.74
N THR A 211 -45.33 -5.90 27.24
CA THR A 211 -45.33 -4.52 27.76
C THR A 211 -46.71 -3.91 27.47
N GLN A 212 -47.48 -3.61 28.52
CA GLN A 212 -48.85 -3.11 28.35
C GLN A 212 -48.86 -1.60 28.11
N ASP A 213 -49.51 -1.18 27.04
CA ASP A 213 -49.83 0.21 26.70
C ASP A 213 -51.34 0.37 26.47
N ALA A 214 -51.82 1.56 26.13
CA ALA A 214 -53.25 1.81 25.93
C ALA A 214 -53.92 0.92 24.85
N ASN A 215 -53.15 0.34 23.94
CA ASN A 215 -53.64 -0.50 22.85
C ASN A 215 -53.51 -2.00 23.15
N ASN A 216 -52.74 -2.40 24.18
CA ASN A 216 -52.36 -3.80 24.46
C ASN A 216 -52.56 -4.19 25.94
N ARG A 217 -53.72 -3.89 26.53
CA ARG A 217 -54.06 -4.29 27.93
C ARG A 217 -55.02 -5.46 27.95
N PHE A 218 -54.81 -6.39 28.88
CA PHE A 218 -55.72 -7.53 29.11
C PHE A 218 -57.06 -7.14 29.74
N VAL A 219 -57.12 -5.94 30.34
CA VAL A 219 -58.34 -5.32 30.87
C VAL A 219 -58.33 -3.84 30.53
N THR A 220 -59.48 -3.32 30.11
CA THR A 220 -59.64 -1.89 29.82
C THR A 220 -59.85 -1.09 31.11
N ASP A 221 -59.48 0.20 31.09
CA ASP A 221 -59.73 1.07 32.24
C ASP A 221 -61.24 1.25 32.53
N SER A 222 -62.07 1.13 31.49
CA SER A 222 -63.54 1.14 31.59
C SER A 222 -64.08 -0.04 32.40
N GLU A 223 -63.60 -1.25 32.13
CA GLU A 223 -63.99 -2.45 32.88
C GLU A 223 -63.56 -2.36 34.35
N LYS A 224 -62.32 -1.89 34.60
CA LYS A 224 -61.81 -1.68 35.97
C LYS A 224 -62.66 -0.66 36.75
N SER A 225 -63.08 0.42 36.09
CA SER A 225 -63.94 1.45 36.69
C SER A 225 -65.33 0.91 37.05
N LYS A 226 -65.93 0.07 36.20
CA LYS A 226 -67.23 -0.55 36.47
C LYS A 226 -67.19 -1.47 37.69
N TRP A 227 -66.18 -2.34 37.81
CA TRP A 227 -66.03 -3.24 38.97
C TRP A 227 -65.86 -2.47 40.29
N ASN A 228 -65.03 -1.43 40.27
CA ASN A 228 -64.83 -0.58 41.45
C ASN A 228 -66.13 0.11 41.90
N SER A 229 -67.01 0.46 40.96
CA SER A 229 -68.30 1.10 41.27
C SER A 229 -69.28 0.13 41.95
N LEU A 230 -69.41 -1.10 41.43
CA LEU A 230 -70.29 -2.13 42.01
C LEU A 230 -69.92 -2.48 43.46
N PHE A 231 -68.63 -2.56 43.77
CA PHE A 231 -68.16 -2.80 45.14
C PHE A 231 -68.60 -1.68 46.11
N ASN A 232 -68.58 -0.43 45.66
CA ASN A 232 -68.93 0.72 46.49
C ASN A 232 -70.45 0.87 46.71
N THR A 233 -71.28 0.52 45.73
CA THR A 233 -72.75 0.55 45.85
C THR A 233 -73.26 -0.38 46.95
N THR A 234 -72.67 -1.57 47.08
CA THR A 234 -73.02 -2.54 48.14
C THR A 234 -72.74 -1.99 49.55
N LYS A 235 -71.72 -1.13 49.68
CA LYS A 235 -71.37 -0.46 50.95
C LYS A 235 -72.34 0.69 51.29
N SER A 236 -72.84 1.40 50.29
CA SER A 236 -73.76 2.54 50.44
C SER A 236 -75.19 2.12 50.81
N ASN A 237 -75.68 0.99 50.27
CA ASN A 237 -77.06 0.54 50.54
C ASN A 237 -77.29 0.06 51.98
N LEU A 238 -76.23 -0.27 52.71
CA LEU A 238 -76.29 -0.64 54.13
C LEU A 238 -76.34 0.59 55.06
N ALA A 239 -75.92 1.77 54.58
CA ALA A 239 -75.90 3.02 55.36
C ALA A 239 -77.23 3.79 55.31
N LEU A 240 -78.06 3.59 54.27
CA LEU A 240 -79.31 4.33 54.06
C LEU A 240 -80.51 3.75 54.83
N ALA A 241 -80.41 2.51 55.35
CA ALA A 241 -81.43 1.91 56.21
C ALA A 241 -81.44 2.46 57.66
N GLY A 242 -80.51 3.38 58.00
CA GLY A 242 -80.34 3.99 59.32
C GLY A 242 -80.95 5.38 59.53
N SER A 243 -81.85 5.84 58.65
CA SER A 243 -82.50 7.17 58.81
C SER A 243 -84.02 7.08 58.62
N LEU A 244 -84.74 6.76 59.70
CA LEU A 244 -86.19 6.93 59.79
C LEU A 244 -86.49 8.11 60.72
N VAL A 245 -86.80 9.25 60.13
CA VAL A 245 -87.14 10.52 60.82
C VAL A 245 -88.52 10.40 61.45
N ALA A 246 -88.62 10.57 62.77
CA ALA A 246 -89.87 10.54 63.52
C ALA A 246 -90.59 11.90 63.49
N ALA A 247 -91.85 11.91 63.03
CA ALA A 247 -92.76 13.04 63.12
C ALA A 247 -93.37 13.13 64.53
N THR A 248 -92.57 13.52 65.53
CA THR A 248 -92.95 14.21 66.79
C THR A 248 -91.73 14.19 67.73
N GLY A 249 -90.86 15.19 67.64
CA GLY A 249 -90.05 15.74 68.75
C GLY A 249 -89.21 14.87 69.70
N TYR A 250 -89.13 13.54 69.56
CA TYR A 250 -88.42 12.66 70.49
C TYR A 250 -87.51 11.68 69.73
N THR A 251 -86.20 11.85 69.89
CA THR A 251 -85.18 11.00 69.26
C THR A 251 -85.05 9.67 70.02
N ASN A 252 -85.58 8.60 69.45
CA ASN A 252 -85.28 7.23 69.88
C ASN A 252 -84.05 6.75 69.10
N ALA A 253 -82.95 6.40 69.78
CA ALA A 253 -81.79 5.81 69.14
C ALA A 253 -81.96 4.28 69.03
N ILE A 254 -81.95 3.75 67.81
CA ILE A 254 -81.90 2.32 67.52
C ILE A 254 -80.44 1.97 67.25
N HIS A 255 -79.82 1.16 68.11
CA HIS A 255 -78.47 0.63 67.88
C HIS A 255 -78.56 -0.85 67.47
N LEU A 256 -77.94 -1.19 66.35
CA LEU A 256 -77.72 -2.57 65.90
C LEU A 256 -76.30 -2.99 66.32
N SER A 257 -76.15 -4.05 67.13
CA SER A 257 -74.83 -4.62 67.43
C SER A 257 -74.38 -5.56 66.31
N LYS A 258 -73.06 -5.83 66.23
CA LYS A 258 -72.46 -6.81 65.30
C LYS A 258 -73.02 -8.23 65.45
N ASP A 259 -73.75 -8.49 66.54
CA ASP A 259 -74.26 -9.81 66.91
C ASP A 259 -75.74 -10.01 66.56
N GLY A 260 -76.34 -9.04 65.86
CA GLY A 260 -77.73 -9.14 65.36
C GLY A 260 -78.83 -8.83 66.37
N ILE A 261 -78.49 -8.35 67.58
CA ILE A 261 -79.47 -7.94 68.60
C ILE A 261 -79.86 -6.47 68.41
N VAL A 262 -81.16 -6.16 68.50
CA VAL A 262 -81.71 -4.80 68.42
C VAL A 262 -82.24 -4.38 69.80
N THR A 263 -81.59 -3.41 70.43
CA THR A 263 -82.04 -2.83 71.71
C THR A 263 -82.86 -1.58 71.46
N ILE A 264 -84.10 -1.52 71.98
CA ILE A 264 -85.00 -0.35 71.87
C ILE A 264 -85.34 0.14 73.28
N ASN A 265 -84.88 1.35 73.63
CA ASN A 265 -85.21 1.98 74.91
C ASN A 265 -86.48 2.82 74.80
N PHE A 266 -87.51 2.51 75.59
CA PHE A 266 -88.74 3.30 75.70
C PHE A 266 -88.77 4.02 77.05
N GLY A 267 -88.59 5.35 77.06
CA GLY A 267 -88.85 6.17 78.24
C GLY A 267 -90.34 6.50 78.35
N VAL A 268 -91.06 5.92 79.31
CA VAL A 268 -92.48 6.23 79.52
C VAL A 268 -92.61 7.18 80.72
N ARG A 269 -93.09 8.41 80.51
CA ARG A 269 -93.61 9.28 81.60
C ARG A 269 -95.12 9.17 81.64
N TYR A 270 -95.69 9.02 82.84
CA TYR A 270 -97.14 9.01 83.03
C TYR A 270 -97.55 10.14 83.98
N HIS A 271 -98.57 10.92 83.59
CA HIS A 271 -99.17 12.00 84.38
C HIS A 271 -100.59 11.59 84.75
N ILE A 272 -100.93 11.56 86.04
CA ILE A 272 -102.27 11.18 86.52
C ILE A 272 -102.96 12.45 87.02
N GLU A 273 -104.03 12.87 86.35
CA GLU A 273 -104.73 14.13 86.64
C GLU A 273 -105.87 14.01 87.67
N ASN A 274 -106.15 12.82 88.22
CA ASN A 274 -107.26 12.62 89.16
C ASN A 274 -106.80 12.50 90.63
N SER A 275 -107.46 13.27 91.50
CA SER A 275 -107.20 13.48 92.94
C SER A 275 -107.29 12.22 93.83
N ASN A 276 -107.58 11.06 93.25
CA ASN A 276 -107.86 9.82 93.98
C ASN A 276 -106.67 8.83 94.03
N GLY A 277 -105.48 9.22 93.53
CA GLY A 277 -104.26 8.41 93.61
C GLY A 277 -104.26 7.14 92.76
N LEU A 278 -103.09 6.50 92.65
CA LEU A 278 -102.92 5.27 91.87
C LEU A 278 -103.28 4.05 92.73
N THR A 279 -104.35 3.34 92.37
CA THR A 279 -104.82 2.17 93.12
C THR A 279 -104.17 0.87 92.61
N THR A 280 -103.86 -0.04 93.54
CA THR A 280 -103.30 -1.35 93.21
C THR A 280 -104.21 -2.10 92.23
N GLY A 281 -103.65 -2.50 91.09
CA GLY A 281 -104.35 -3.19 90.00
C GLY A 281 -104.78 -2.31 88.83
N GLN A 282 -104.58 -0.99 88.90
CA GLN A 282 -104.91 -0.10 87.78
C GLN A 282 -104.05 -0.40 86.55
N THR A 283 -104.66 -0.43 85.36
CA THR A 283 -103.97 -0.53 84.07
C THR A 283 -103.44 0.84 83.66
N LEU A 284 -102.15 0.94 83.37
CA LEU A 284 -101.52 2.18 82.91
C LEU A 284 -101.58 2.31 81.39
N PHE A 285 -101.17 1.25 80.69
CA PHE A 285 -101.20 1.17 79.23
C PHE A 285 -101.16 -0.28 78.78
N THR A 286 -101.44 -0.51 77.50
CA THR A 286 -101.32 -1.84 76.87
C THR A 286 -100.32 -1.77 75.74
N LEU A 287 -99.37 -2.69 75.72
CA LEU A 287 -98.36 -2.81 74.66
C LEU A 287 -99.00 -3.21 73.32
N PRO A 288 -98.50 -2.66 72.19
CA PRO A 288 -98.81 -3.14 70.84
C PRO A 288 -98.54 -4.64 70.71
N THR A 289 -99.32 -5.34 69.90
CA THR A 289 -99.29 -6.82 69.81
C THR A 289 -97.93 -7.40 69.45
N ASN A 290 -97.13 -6.69 68.65
CA ASN A 290 -95.78 -7.07 68.25
C ASN A 290 -94.71 -6.88 69.35
N LEU A 291 -95.05 -6.21 70.45
CA LEU A 291 -94.17 -5.96 71.60
C LEU A 291 -94.64 -6.66 72.88
N ARG A 292 -95.67 -7.50 72.80
CA ARG A 292 -96.18 -8.23 73.96
C ARG A 292 -95.23 -9.37 74.36
N PRO A 293 -95.07 -9.66 75.66
CA PRO A 293 -94.32 -10.84 76.09
C PRO A 293 -94.95 -12.10 75.48
N LYS A 294 -94.10 -13.05 75.03
CA LYS A 294 -94.59 -14.36 74.57
C LYS A 294 -95.21 -15.13 75.75
N GLN A 295 -96.22 -15.94 75.45
CA GLN A 295 -96.93 -16.79 76.43
C GLN A 295 -95.93 -17.67 77.22
N GLY A 296 -96.01 -17.65 78.54
CA GLY A 296 -95.12 -18.35 79.47
C GLY A 296 -93.94 -17.54 80.03
N VAL A 297 -93.72 -16.30 79.58
CA VAL A 297 -92.62 -15.44 80.08
C VAL A 297 -93.08 -14.61 81.27
N ILE A 298 -92.66 -15.00 82.48
CA ILE A 298 -92.86 -14.23 83.71
C ILE A 298 -91.85 -13.08 83.73
N ILE A 299 -92.30 -11.84 83.50
CA ILE A 299 -91.48 -10.65 83.72
C ILE A 299 -91.59 -10.28 85.21
N PRO A 300 -90.50 -10.37 86.00
CA PRO A 300 -90.56 -10.05 87.43
C PRO A 300 -90.95 -8.59 87.63
N ALA A 301 -91.72 -8.34 88.69
CA ALA A 301 -92.25 -7.02 88.99
C ALA A 301 -91.10 -6.02 89.20
N LEU A 302 -91.06 -4.94 88.43
CA LEU A 302 -90.00 -3.95 88.55
C LEU A 302 -90.33 -2.98 89.68
N ALA A 303 -89.46 -2.89 90.69
CA ALA A 303 -89.59 -1.92 91.77
C ALA A 303 -89.38 -0.50 91.20
N VAL A 304 -90.43 0.31 91.23
CA VAL A 304 -90.42 1.71 90.83
C VAL A 304 -90.43 2.57 92.08
N ARG A 305 -89.45 3.48 92.17
CA ARG A 305 -89.39 4.46 93.24
C ARG A 305 -90.45 5.53 92.99
N VAL A 306 -91.40 5.68 93.90
CA VAL A 306 -92.44 6.72 93.83
C VAL A 306 -91.81 8.01 94.38
N GLY A 307 -91.66 9.03 93.52
CA GLY A 307 -91.02 10.28 93.90
C GLY A 307 -91.80 11.01 95.01
N GLY A 308 -91.11 11.39 96.09
CA GLY A 308 -91.66 12.20 97.18
C GLY A 308 -91.84 11.50 98.53
N LEU A 309 -91.68 10.17 98.61
CA LEU A 309 -91.74 9.41 99.87
C LEU A 309 -90.50 8.54 100.06
N SER A 310 -89.91 8.56 101.25
CA SER A 310 -88.71 7.75 101.54
C SER A 310 -89.00 6.25 101.64
N ASN A 311 -90.26 5.83 101.86
CA ASN A 311 -90.62 4.45 102.24
C ASN A 311 -91.74 3.80 101.40
N ALA A 312 -92.11 4.33 100.23
CA ALA A 312 -93.12 3.72 99.35
C ALA A 312 -92.48 3.13 98.07
N ILE A 313 -92.69 1.83 97.81
CA ILE A 313 -92.23 1.11 96.62
C ILE A 313 -93.46 0.63 95.84
N GLY A 314 -93.54 1.03 94.57
CA GLY A 314 -94.53 0.53 93.63
C GLY A 314 -93.93 -0.56 92.74
N TYR A 315 -94.74 -1.51 92.29
CA TYR A 315 -94.31 -2.57 91.39
C TYR A 315 -95.10 -2.49 90.09
N LEU A 316 -94.40 -2.52 88.96
CA LEU A 316 -95.02 -2.64 87.64
C LEU A 316 -95.07 -4.11 87.23
N TYR A 317 -96.26 -4.58 86.86
CA TYR A 317 -96.48 -5.92 86.34
C TYR A 317 -96.91 -5.84 84.89
N ILE A 318 -96.28 -6.63 84.04
CA ILE A 318 -96.65 -6.75 82.63
C ILE A 318 -97.22 -8.15 82.43
N ARG A 319 -98.48 -8.21 81.99
CA ARG A 319 -99.13 -9.48 81.64
C ARG A 319 -98.82 -9.83 80.19
N GLU A 320 -98.90 -11.10 79.86
CA GLU A 320 -98.73 -11.63 78.50
C GLU A 320 -99.70 -10.99 77.49
N THR A 321 -100.86 -10.51 77.96
CA THR A 321 -101.81 -9.72 77.17
C THR A 321 -101.27 -8.35 76.75
N GLY A 322 -100.04 -7.98 77.14
CA GLY A 322 -99.43 -6.68 76.93
C GLY A 322 -99.88 -5.61 77.93
N VAL A 323 -100.81 -5.93 78.81
CA VAL A 323 -101.36 -4.98 79.79
C VAL A 323 -100.35 -4.75 80.90
N VAL A 324 -100.00 -3.48 81.11
CA VAL A 324 -99.09 -3.04 82.18
C VAL A 324 -99.92 -2.47 83.32
N THR A 325 -99.84 -3.11 84.48
CA THR A 325 -100.56 -2.73 85.71
C THR A 325 -99.60 -2.30 86.81
N PHE A 326 -100.06 -1.44 87.71
CA PHE A 326 -99.31 -0.98 88.87
C PHE A 326 -99.86 -1.55 90.18
N ALA A 327 -98.98 -1.95 91.10
CA ALA A 327 -99.35 -2.35 92.47
C ALA A 327 -98.52 -1.56 93.49
N LEU A 328 -99.16 -1.06 94.54
CA LEU A 328 -98.53 -0.26 95.58
C LEU A 328 -98.56 -1.00 96.94
N VAL A 329 -97.48 -0.89 97.71
CA VAL A 329 -97.42 -1.37 99.11
C VAL A 329 -97.18 -0.16 100.04
N GLY A 330 -98.24 0.32 100.70
CA GLY A 330 -98.21 1.47 101.64
C GLY A 330 -99.41 2.43 101.48
N ASP A 331 -99.74 3.22 102.51
CA ASP A 331 -100.83 4.21 102.48
C ASP A 331 -100.36 5.55 101.86
N LEU A 332 -101.16 6.14 100.97
CA LEU A 332 -100.73 7.24 100.09
C LEU A 332 -101.77 8.39 100.08
N THR A 333 -101.74 9.24 101.10
CA THR A 333 -102.52 10.49 101.06
C THR A 333 -101.76 11.57 100.27
N ALA A 334 -102.15 11.72 99.00
CA ALA A 334 -101.90 12.84 98.07
C ALA A 334 -100.46 13.04 97.55
N TYR A 335 -100.15 12.62 96.30
CA TYR A 335 -99.14 13.26 95.40
C TYR A 335 -99.31 12.83 93.93
N SER A 336 -98.81 13.66 92.99
CA SER A 336 -99.18 13.67 91.56
C SER A 336 -98.11 13.24 90.55
N GLN A 337 -96.93 12.74 90.95
CA GLN A 337 -95.93 12.26 89.98
C GLN A 337 -95.14 11.01 90.41
N VAL A 338 -95.19 9.99 89.55
CA VAL A 338 -94.34 8.79 89.60
C VAL A 338 -93.55 8.72 88.30
N CYS A 339 -92.21 8.75 88.39
CA CYS A 339 -91.32 8.57 87.25
C CYS A 339 -90.58 7.24 87.39
N GLY A 340 -90.71 6.37 86.38
CA GLY A 340 -89.95 5.12 86.28
C GLY A 340 -89.45 4.90 84.86
N CYS A 341 -88.24 4.36 84.70
CA CYS A 341 -87.77 3.85 83.43
C CYS A 341 -87.99 2.34 83.37
N VAL A 342 -88.44 1.84 82.21
CA VAL A 342 -88.55 0.40 81.97
C VAL A 342 -87.68 0.08 80.76
N THR A 343 -86.64 -0.70 80.98
CA THR A 343 -85.74 -1.17 79.92
C THR A 343 -86.21 -2.55 79.45
N PHE A 344 -86.41 -2.71 78.15
CA PHE A 344 -86.72 -3.99 77.54
C PHE A 344 -85.56 -4.41 76.64
N SER A 345 -85.10 -5.65 76.82
CA SER A 345 -84.25 -6.31 75.83
C SER A 345 -85.10 -7.32 75.09
N VAL A 346 -85.16 -7.21 73.77
CA VAL A 346 -85.85 -8.19 72.92
C VAL A 346 -84.77 -8.91 72.14
N ASN A 347 -84.66 -10.23 72.35
CA ASN A 347 -83.93 -11.13 71.46
C ASN A 347 -84.80 -11.51 70.27
#